data_AF-A0A964Y0A9-F1
#
_entry.id   AF-A0A964Y0A9-F1
#
_cell.length_a   1.000
_cell.length_b   1.000
_cell.length_c   1.000
_cell.angle_alpha   90.00
_cell.angle_beta   90.00
_cell.angle_gamma   90.00
#
_symmetry.space_group_name_H-M   'P 1'
#
loop_
_entity.id
_entity.type
_entity.pdbx_description
1 polymer ?
#
loop_
_entity_poly.entity_id
_entity_poly.type
_entity_poly.pdbx_seq_one_letter_code
_entity_poly.pdbx_strand_id
1 'polypeptide(L)'
;MSLFRSASVVSLFTLLSRVTGLIREWLIAVLFGASALTDAFNVAFRIPNLFRRLFAEGAFSQAFVPELSRTRATQGDEATRSLLDAVASLLSLILVGVSVLGVVGAPLLVWALASGLSRDPQTEAIAVTMTRWMFPYIACMSLVALCAGVLNTHRRFAVPAVTPVLLNLCLIGSAMVLTPWMNQQGWPGIYALALGVMAGGVLQLAVQWPALRAIGMVPRISWRLAALRQAWRNPGTQHILTRMGPALLGVGVAQLSLLINTQIASYLSPGSVSWLSYADRLMEFPTALLGVALGVTLTPSLASARASGNAQEFSSMLDWGMRAVLALAWPCGVALMVFAEPLVSVLYHYGQFAARDVAQTALALRGYGLGLLGLIAVKVLAPAYFAEGDTRTPVRIAVRVLLITQLFNLALVPYLAHGALSLSIGLGACANALWLIQGLRRSGRWHSTTSWRWDVLRVMLASAVMAAGLWWSSQHWHWVDLGQQPLLRAGLMAAVLSVAALIYLTLLALMKFPLRSIIKA
;
A
#
# COMPACT_ATOMS: atom_id res chain seq x y z
N MET A 1 -0.49 -12.35 27.73
CA MET A 1 0.80 -12.01 27.09
C MET A 1 1.04 -10.51 27.28
N SER A 2 2.27 -10.07 27.56
CA SER A 2 2.56 -8.63 27.64
C SER A 2 2.29 -7.95 26.28
N LEU A 3 1.82 -6.71 26.31
CA LEU A 3 1.57 -5.90 25.10
C LEU A 3 2.82 -5.84 24.21
N PHE A 4 3.99 -5.76 24.83
CA PHE A 4 5.29 -5.78 24.15
C PHE A 4 5.50 -7.04 23.32
N ARG A 5 5.27 -8.23 23.90
CA ARG A 5 5.43 -9.51 23.18
C ARG A 5 4.48 -9.63 21.99
N SER A 6 3.25 -9.12 22.15
CA SER A 6 2.25 -9.12 21.07
C SER A 6 2.65 -8.17 19.94
N ALA A 7 3.14 -6.97 20.27
CA ALA A 7 3.64 -6.00 19.29
C ALA A 7 4.86 -6.53 18.52
N SER A 8 5.81 -7.18 19.22
CA SER A 8 6.98 -7.81 18.57
C SER A 8 6.59 -8.90 17.58
N VAL A 9 5.63 -9.76 17.94
CA VAL A 9 5.14 -10.84 17.06
C VAL A 9 4.45 -10.27 15.82
N VAL A 10 3.60 -9.25 15.99
CA VAL A 10 2.93 -8.57 14.85
C VAL A 10 3.95 -7.91 13.93
N SER A 11 4.95 -7.24 14.49
CA SER A 11 6.04 -6.63 13.73
C SER A 11 6.83 -7.66 12.92
N LEU A 12 7.19 -8.79 13.53
CA LEU A 12 7.90 -9.89 12.87
C LEU A 12 7.10 -10.45 11.69
N PHE A 13 5.81 -10.74 11.88
CA PHE A 13 4.96 -11.23 10.79
C PHE A 13 4.73 -10.19 9.70
N THR A 14 4.68 -8.91 10.06
CA THR A 14 4.60 -7.82 9.08
C THR A 14 5.87 -7.74 8.23
N LEU A 15 7.05 -7.87 8.85
CA LEU A 15 8.32 -7.95 8.13
C LEU A 15 8.37 -9.17 7.22
N LEU A 16 7.98 -10.35 7.72
CA LEU A 16 7.91 -11.58 6.93
C LEU A 16 6.97 -11.42 5.73
N SER A 17 5.83 -10.74 5.91
CA SER A 17 4.90 -10.44 4.82
C SER A 17 5.52 -9.52 3.77
N ARG A 18 6.36 -8.56 4.16
CA ARG A 18 7.05 -7.67 3.21
C ARG A 18 8.11 -8.43 2.43
N VAL A 19 8.91 -9.26 3.10
CA VAL A 19 9.94 -10.09 2.47
C VAL A 19 9.32 -11.09 1.50
N THR A 20 8.31 -11.85 1.94
CA THR A 20 7.60 -12.80 1.06
C THR A 20 6.86 -12.10 -0.08
N GLY A 21 6.35 -10.88 0.16
CA GLY A 21 5.75 -10.05 -0.88
C GLY A 21 6.77 -9.65 -1.95
N LEU A 22 7.98 -9.26 -1.55
CA LEU A 22 9.07 -8.94 -2.47
C LEU A 22 9.49 -10.18 -3.28
N ILE A 23 9.65 -11.34 -2.62
CA ILE A 23 9.98 -12.61 -3.30
C ILE A 23 8.90 -12.97 -4.33
N ARG A 24 7.63 -12.79 -3.99
CA ARG A 24 6.50 -13.03 -4.90
C ARG A 24 6.59 -12.13 -6.15
N GLU A 25 6.74 -10.83 -5.96
CA GLU A 25 6.82 -9.87 -7.08
C GLU A 25 8.05 -10.17 -7.96
N TRP A 26 9.19 -10.45 -7.34
CA TRP A 26 10.40 -10.87 -8.03
C TRP A 26 10.17 -12.13 -8.89
N LEU A 27 9.55 -13.16 -8.31
CA LEU A 27 9.26 -14.40 -9.03
C LEU A 27 8.30 -14.17 -10.20
N ILE A 28 7.26 -13.36 -10.03
CA ILE A 28 6.34 -12.99 -11.12
C ILE A 28 7.11 -12.28 -12.24
N ALA A 29 8.01 -11.35 -11.91
CA ALA A 29 8.85 -10.66 -12.89
C ALA A 29 9.77 -11.64 -13.63
N VAL A 30 10.39 -12.59 -12.93
CA VAL A 30 11.27 -13.61 -13.55
C VAL A 30 10.48 -14.52 -14.50
N LEU A 31 9.29 -14.96 -14.11
CA LEU A 31 8.50 -15.93 -14.88
C LEU A 31 7.73 -15.32 -16.05
N PHE A 32 7.25 -14.08 -15.92
CA PHE A 32 6.32 -13.48 -16.88
C PHE A 32 6.75 -12.11 -17.43
N GLY A 33 7.84 -11.53 -16.90
CA GLY A 33 8.37 -10.23 -17.34
C GLY A 33 7.45 -9.06 -17.01
N ALA A 34 7.61 -7.96 -17.74
CA ALA A 34 6.60 -6.92 -17.86
C ALA A 34 5.93 -7.03 -19.24
N SER A 35 4.79 -7.73 -19.28
CA SER A 35 4.11 -8.14 -20.51
C SER A 35 2.62 -7.83 -20.46
N ALA A 36 1.93 -8.03 -21.58
CA ALA A 36 0.46 -7.93 -21.66
C ALA A 36 -0.22 -8.90 -20.67
N LEU A 37 0.35 -10.09 -20.45
CA LEU A 37 -0.15 -11.08 -19.48
C LEU A 37 -0.03 -10.58 -18.04
N THR A 38 1.10 -9.98 -17.66
CA THR A 38 1.25 -9.42 -16.31
C THR A 38 0.41 -8.16 -16.12
N ASP A 39 0.20 -7.37 -17.17
CA ASP A 39 -0.76 -6.25 -17.16
C ASP A 39 -2.19 -6.76 -16.92
N ALA A 40 -2.62 -7.80 -17.63
CA ALA A 40 -3.92 -8.45 -17.44
C ALA A 40 -4.10 -8.96 -15.99
N PHE A 41 -3.10 -9.64 -15.44
CA PHE A 41 -3.12 -10.07 -14.04
C PHE A 41 -3.18 -8.89 -13.07
N ASN A 42 -2.36 -7.85 -13.30
CA ASN A 42 -2.31 -6.67 -12.44
C ASN A 42 -3.62 -5.89 -12.43
N VAL A 43 -4.33 -5.84 -13.56
CA VAL A 43 -5.69 -5.29 -13.67
C VAL A 43 -6.69 -6.20 -12.95
N ALA A 44 -6.67 -7.49 -13.27
CA ALA A 44 -7.60 -8.48 -12.70
C ALA A 44 -7.51 -8.55 -11.17
N PHE A 45 -6.31 -8.54 -10.60
CA PHE A 45 -6.08 -8.58 -9.15
C PHE A 45 -6.43 -7.26 -8.44
N ARG A 46 -6.34 -6.13 -9.15
CA ARG A 46 -6.63 -4.81 -8.60
C ARG A 46 -8.10 -4.63 -8.27
N ILE A 47 -9.00 -5.27 -9.04
CA ILE A 47 -10.44 -5.25 -8.78
C ILE A 47 -10.73 -5.83 -7.38
N PRO A 48 -10.42 -7.11 -7.03
CA PRO A 48 -10.62 -7.60 -5.68
C PRO A 48 -9.87 -6.81 -4.60
N ASN A 49 -8.66 -6.33 -4.90
CA ASN A 49 -7.88 -5.56 -3.93
C ASN A 49 -8.49 -4.18 -3.61
N LEU A 50 -9.14 -3.54 -4.58
CA LEU A 50 -9.92 -2.31 -4.40
C LEU A 50 -11.05 -2.55 -3.39
N PHE A 51 -11.86 -3.59 -3.60
CA PHE A 51 -12.95 -3.96 -2.71
C PHE A 51 -12.42 -4.32 -1.31
N ARG A 52 -11.32 -5.05 -1.22
CA ARG A 52 -10.64 -5.37 0.04
C ARG A 52 -10.24 -4.10 0.81
N ARG A 53 -9.67 -3.10 0.13
CA ARG A 53 -9.25 -1.84 0.75
C ARG A 53 -10.44 -0.95 1.15
N LEU A 54 -11.49 -0.89 0.33
CA LEU A 54 -12.69 -0.09 0.60
C LEU A 54 -13.55 -0.70 1.72
N PHE A 55 -13.92 -1.96 1.56
CA PHE A 55 -14.87 -2.63 2.43
C PHE A 55 -14.18 -3.30 3.60
N ALA A 56 -13.25 -4.23 3.38
CA ALA A 56 -12.70 -5.08 4.45
C ALA A 56 -11.76 -4.34 5.41
N GLU A 57 -10.65 -3.77 4.90
CA GLU A 57 -9.64 -3.06 5.73
C GLU A 57 -10.08 -1.64 6.11
N GLY A 58 -10.85 -0.99 5.25
CA GLY A 58 -11.28 0.40 5.41
C GLY A 58 -12.53 0.52 6.28
N ALA A 59 -13.66 0.75 5.62
CA ALA A 59 -14.89 1.18 6.28
C ALA A 59 -15.46 0.15 7.25
N PHE A 60 -15.43 -1.14 6.91
CA PHE A 60 -15.97 -2.19 7.77
C PHE A 60 -15.17 -2.32 9.06
N SER A 61 -13.85 -2.52 8.99
CA SER A 61 -13.02 -2.71 10.19
C SER A 61 -13.07 -1.51 11.15
N GLN A 62 -13.11 -0.28 10.62
CA GLN A 62 -13.22 0.94 11.42
C GLN A 62 -14.56 1.05 12.17
N ALA A 63 -15.65 0.54 11.59
CA ALA A 63 -16.97 0.56 12.21
C ALA A 63 -17.22 -0.67 13.11
N PHE A 64 -16.82 -1.85 12.65
CA PHE A 64 -17.08 -3.14 13.28
C PHE A 64 -16.28 -3.36 14.56
N VAL A 65 -14.96 -3.14 14.55
CA VAL A 65 -14.10 -3.46 15.70
C VAL A 65 -14.46 -2.66 16.96
N PRO A 66 -14.69 -1.33 16.88
CA PRO A 66 -15.14 -0.57 18.05
C PRO A 66 -16.52 -0.98 18.55
N GLU A 67 -17.46 -1.28 17.65
CA GLU A 67 -18.82 -1.69 18.02
C GLU A 67 -18.84 -3.07 18.68
N LEU A 68 -18.06 -4.02 18.17
CA LEU A 68 -17.89 -5.34 18.78
C LEU A 68 -17.22 -5.23 20.15
N SER A 69 -16.17 -4.40 20.27
CA SER A 69 -15.48 -4.16 21.54
C SER A 69 -16.40 -3.52 22.58
N ARG A 70 -17.23 -2.55 22.16
CA ARG A 70 -18.23 -1.89 23.00
C ARG A 70 -19.27 -2.89 23.50
N THR A 71 -19.85 -3.67 22.58
CA THR A 71 -20.86 -4.69 22.90
C THR A 71 -20.32 -5.71 23.90
N ARG A 72 -19.08 -6.14 23.71
CA ARG A 72 -18.42 -7.06 24.63
C ARG A 72 -18.22 -6.47 26.02
N ALA A 73 -17.79 -5.22 26.09
CA ALA A 73 -17.55 -4.53 27.36
C ALA A 73 -18.84 -4.23 28.14
N THR A 74 -19.95 -3.96 27.45
CA THR A 74 -21.20 -3.51 28.09
C THR A 74 -22.28 -4.59 28.23
N GLN A 75 -22.30 -5.58 27.32
CA GLN A 75 -23.36 -6.59 27.22
C GLN A 75 -22.84 -8.04 27.27
N GLY A 76 -21.52 -8.23 27.37
CA GLY A 76 -20.90 -9.54 27.51
C GLY A 76 -20.75 -10.33 26.20
N ASP A 77 -20.22 -11.55 26.32
CA ASP A 77 -19.84 -12.38 25.18
C ASP A 77 -21.05 -12.95 24.39
N GLU A 78 -22.20 -13.19 25.05
CA GLU A 78 -23.42 -13.68 24.36
C GLU A 78 -24.01 -12.65 23.40
N ALA A 79 -24.16 -11.40 23.84
CA ALA A 79 -24.62 -10.31 22.99
C ALA A 79 -23.62 -10.04 21.85
N THR A 80 -22.32 -10.17 22.14
CA THR A 80 -21.25 -10.06 21.14
C THR A 80 -21.37 -11.16 20.08
N ARG A 81 -21.70 -12.38 20.49
CA ARG A 81 -21.93 -13.50 19.57
C ARG A 81 -23.18 -13.29 18.72
N SER A 82 -24.27 -12.81 19.30
CA SER A 82 -25.49 -12.48 18.54
C SER A 82 -25.23 -11.38 17.50
N LEU A 83 -24.49 -10.33 17.87
CA LEU A 83 -24.06 -9.29 16.95
C LEU A 83 -23.16 -9.85 15.83
N LEU A 84 -22.19 -10.70 16.19
CA LEU A 84 -21.31 -11.36 15.23
C LEU A 84 -22.10 -12.24 14.25
N ASP A 85 -23.04 -13.04 14.72
CA ASP A 85 -23.89 -13.91 13.89
C ASP A 85 -24.76 -13.09 12.93
N ALA A 86 -25.34 -11.98 13.41
CA ALA A 86 -26.11 -11.04 12.60
C ALA A 86 -25.26 -10.40 11.49
N VAL A 87 -24.10 -9.84 11.87
CA VAL A 87 -23.18 -9.19 10.93
C VAL A 87 -22.63 -10.21 9.92
N ALA A 88 -22.22 -11.40 10.37
CA ALA A 88 -21.71 -12.45 9.49
C ALA A 88 -22.76 -12.94 8.50
N SER A 89 -24.02 -13.08 8.93
CA SER A 89 -25.13 -13.51 8.08
C SER A 89 -25.41 -12.51 6.97
N LEU A 90 -25.56 -11.22 7.31
CA LEU A 90 -25.76 -10.16 6.32
C LEU A 90 -24.55 -9.99 5.40
N LEU A 91 -23.35 -9.95 5.98
CA LEU A 91 -22.12 -9.83 5.22
C LEU A 91 -21.96 -10.99 4.23
N SER A 92 -22.20 -12.24 4.66
CA SER A 92 -22.11 -13.40 3.76
C SER A 92 -23.08 -13.31 2.59
N LEU A 93 -24.33 -12.89 2.82
CA LEU A 93 -25.32 -12.72 1.74
C LEU A 93 -24.90 -11.64 0.75
N ILE A 94 -24.47 -10.48 1.26
CA ILE A 94 -23.99 -9.37 0.43
C ILE A 94 -22.77 -9.82 -0.38
N LEU A 95 -21.82 -10.54 0.25
CA LEU A 95 -20.61 -11.01 -0.42
C LEU A 95 -20.91 -12.03 -1.52
N VAL A 96 -21.88 -12.93 -1.33
CA VAL A 96 -22.31 -13.87 -2.37
C VAL A 96 -22.95 -13.10 -3.53
N GLY A 97 -23.87 -12.17 -3.23
CA GLY A 97 -24.51 -11.33 -4.25
C GLY A 97 -23.49 -10.51 -5.05
N VAL A 98 -22.59 -9.80 -4.36
CA VAL A 98 -21.50 -9.03 -4.98
C VAL A 98 -20.58 -9.95 -5.78
N SER A 99 -20.28 -11.16 -5.28
CA SER A 99 -19.42 -12.11 -6.00
C SER A 99 -20.04 -12.58 -7.31
N VAL A 100 -21.32 -12.96 -7.29
CA VAL A 100 -22.05 -13.37 -8.50
C VAL A 100 -22.14 -12.20 -9.48
N LEU A 101 -22.53 -11.01 -9.02
CA LEU A 101 -22.61 -9.81 -9.87
C LEU A 101 -21.26 -9.45 -10.48
N GLY A 102 -20.16 -9.62 -9.73
CA GLY A 102 -18.82 -9.34 -10.23
C GLY A 102 -18.30 -10.37 -11.22
N VAL A 103 -18.63 -11.66 -11.06
CA VAL A 103 -18.29 -12.69 -12.04
C VAL A 103 -19.04 -12.46 -13.36
N VAL A 104 -20.34 -12.15 -13.28
CA VAL A 104 -21.16 -11.84 -14.45
C VAL A 104 -20.70 -10.52 -15.10
N GLY A 105 -20.47 -9.50 -14.27
CA GLY A 105 -20.02 -8.17 -14.68
C GLY A 105 -18.52 -8.03 -14.95
N ALA A 106 -17.74 -9.12 -14.90
CA ALA A 106 -16.29 -9.07 -15.07
C ALA A 106 -15.83 -8.34 -16.35
N PRO A 107 -16.46 -8.53 -17.52
CA PRO A 107 -16.10 -7.76 -18.73
C PRO A 107 -16.24 -6.26 -18.53
N LEU A 108 -17.36 -5.82 -17.95
CA LEU A 108 -17.62 -4.40 -17.68
C LEU A 108 -16.62 -3.82 -16.66
N LEU A 109 -16.26 -4.60 -15.65
CA LEU A 109 -15.30 -4.18 -14.62
C LEU A 109 -13.88 -4.06 -15.17
N VAL A 110 -13.45 -5.00 -16.02
CA VAL A 110 -12.16 -4.91 -16.71
C VAL A 110 -12.14 -3.72 -17.65
N TRP A 111 -13.21 -3.52 -18.43
CA TRP A 111 -13.34 -2.36 -19.29
C TRP A 111 -13.32 -1.04 -18.52
N ALA A 112 -14.06 -0.93 -17.40
CA ALA A 112 -14.09 0.29 -16.59
C ALA A 112 -12.75 0.61 -15.89
N LEU A 113 -11.90 -0.39 -15.67
CA LEU A 113 -10.61 -0.23 -15.02
C LEU A 113 -9.46 -0.03 -16.00
N ALA A 114 -9.55 -0.69 -17.16
CA ALA A 114 -8.47 -0.79 -18.12
C ALA A 114 -9.00 -1.05 -19.55
N SER A 115 -9.95 -0.25 -20.03
CA SER A 115 -10.49 -0.36 -21.39
C SER A 115 -9.42 -0.29 -22.50
N GLY A 116 -8.21 0.18 -22.22
CA GLY A 116 -7.10 0.12 -23.17
C GLY A 116 -6.67 -1.31 -23.52
N LEU A 117 -6.93 -2.30 -22.65
CA LEU A 117 -6.72 -3.72 -22.93
C LEU A 117 -7.57 -4.22 -24.10
N SER A 118 -8.71 -3.59 -24.38
CA SER A 118 -9.60 -3.98 -25.50
C SER A 118 -8.96 -3.80 -26.89
N ARG A 119 -7.79 -3.16 -26.96
CA ARG A 119 -6.97 -3.11 -28.20
C ARG A 119 -6.35 -4.46 -28.54
N ASP A 120 -6.21 -5.35 -27.55
CA ASP A 120 -5.77 -6.74 -27.72
C ASP A 120 -6.84 -7.69 -27.12
N PRO A 121 -7.73 -8.25 -27.96
CA PRO A 121 -8.81 -9.12 -27.50
C PRO A 121 -8.33 -10.34 -26.71
N GLN A 122 -7.12 -10.85 -26.97
CA GLN A 122 -6.58 -11.99 -26.24
C GLN A 122 -6.24 -11.60 -24.80
N THR A 123 -5.54 -10.48 -24.63
CA THR A 123 -5.17 -9.97 -23.30
C THR A 123 -6.40 -9.57 -22.50
N GLU A 124 -7.41 -8.94 -23.14
CA GLU A 124 -8.68 -8.63 -22.48
C GLU A 124 -9.39 -9.90 -22.01
N ALA A 125 -9.51 -10.93 -22.86
CA ALA A 125 -10.15 -12.20 -22.50
C ALA A 125 -9.44 -12.90 -21.33
N ILE A 126 -8.11 -12.83 -21.29
CA ILE A 126 -7.30 -13.33 -20.17
C ILE A 126 -7.61 -12.55 -18.89
N ALA A 127 -7.60 -11.21 -18.95
CA ALA A 127 -7.92 -10.37 -17.80
C ALA A 127 -9.34 -10.66 -17.27
N VAL A 128 -10.34 -10.75 -18.14
CA VAL A 128 -11.73 -11.06 -17.77
C VAL A 128 -11.84 -12.44 -17.12
N THR A 129 -11.18 -13.45 -17.66
CA THR A 129 -11.19 -14.81 -17.10
C THR A 129 -10.56 -14.84 -15.71
N MET A 130 -9.40 -14.19 -15.54
CA MET A 130 -8.76 -14.03 -14.24
C MET A 130 -9.64 -13.27 -13.26
N THR A 131 -10.29 -12.18 -13.70
CA THR A 131 -11.23 -11.43 -12.86
C THR A 131 -12.37 -12.32 -12.40
N ARG A 132 -12.97 -13.14 -13.26
CA ARG A 132 -14.03 -14.09 -12.87
C ARG A 132 -13.55 -15.07 -11.81
N TRP A 133 -12.36 -15.64 -11.97
CA TRP A 133 -11.81 -16.60 -11.02
C TRP A 133 -11.45 -15.96 -9.69
N MET A 134 -10.95 -14.74 -9.72
CA MET A 134 -10.47 -14.01 -8.54
C MET A 134 -11.58 -13.21 -7.86
N PHE A 135 -12.75 -12.99 -8.48
CA PHE A 135 -13.80 -12.20 -7.87
C PHE A 135 -14.31 -12.79 -6.54
N PRO A 136 -14.53 -14.12 -6.42
CA PRO A 136 -14.92 -14.75 -5.15
C PRO A 136 -13.91 -14.55 -4.00
N TYR A 137 -12.66 -14.17 -4.30
CA TYR A 137 -11.65 -13.81 -3.29
C TYR A 137 -12.11 -12.67 -2.38
N ILE A 138 -12.98 -11.76 -2.86
CA ILE A 138 -13.55 -10.68 -2.05
C ILE A 138 -14.35 -11.24 -0.87
N ALA A 139 -15.06 -12.35 -1.08
CA ALA A 139 -15.79 -13.02 -0.01
C ALA A 139 -14.82 -13.57 1.04
N CYS A 140 -13.76 -14.27 0.61
CA CYS A 140 -12.72 -14.77 1.49
C CYS A 140 -12.09 -13.64 2.31
N MET A 141 -11.64 -12.54 1.66
CA MET A 141 -10.97 -11.44 2.35
C MET A 141 -11.86 -10.68 3.32
N SER A 142 -13.13 -10.50 2.97
CA SER A 142 -14.08 -9.83 3.86
C SER A 142 -14.38 -10.67 5.10
N LEU A 143 -14.51 -11.99 4.94
CA LEU A 143 -14.65 -12.91 6.08
C LEU A 143 -13.36 -12.96 6.91
N VAL A 144 -12.19 -12.97 6.27
CA VAL A 144 -10.89 -12.86 6.95
C VAL A 144 -10.79 -11.57 7.77
N ALA A 145 -11.27 -10.43 7.27
CA ALA A 145 -11.30 -9.18 8.02
C ALA A 145 -12.29 -9.22 9.20
N LEU A 146 -13.46 -9.84 9.02
CA LEU A 146 -14.41 -10.09 10.11
C LEU A 146 -13.76 -10.93 11.22
N CYS A 147 -13.17 -12.07 10.85
CA CYS A 147 -12.48 -12.99 11.77
C CYS A 147 -11.31 -12.29 12.47
N ALA A 148 -10.50 -11.52 11.74
CA ALA A 148 -9.42 -10.73 12.30
C ALA A 148 -9.93 -9.67 13.30
N GLY A 149 -11.04 -8.99 12.98
CA GLY A 149 -11.70 -8.05 13.89
C GLY A 149 -12.07 -8.70 15.21
N VAL A 150 -12.72 -9.87 15.17
CA VAL A 150 -13.07 -10.65 16.37
C VAL A 150 -11.81 -11.04 17.15
N LEU A 151 -10.81 -11.64 16.50
CA LEU A 151 -9.56 -12.06 17.16
C LEU A 151 -8.83 -10.89 17.82
N ASN A 152 -8.80 -9.72 17.18
CA ASN A 152 -8.20 -8.51 17.74
C ASN A 152 -8.93 -8.03 19.00
N THR A 153 -10.27 -8.07 19.04
CA THR A 153 -11.03 -7.75 20.27
C THR A 153 -10.78 -8.74 21.41
N HIS A 154 -10.36 -9.97 21.09
CA HIS A 154 -9.92 -10.99 22.05
C HIS A 154 -8.40 -10.99 22.31
N ARG A 155 -7.69 -9.93 21.90
CA ARG A 155 -6.23 -9.77 22.08
C ARG A 155 -5.39 -10.89 21.43
N ARG A 156 -5.90 -11.54 20.37
CA ARG A 156 -5.18 -12.56 19.58
C ARG A 156 -4.66 -11.96 18.27
N PHE A 157 -3.55 -11.22 18.37
CA PHE A 157 -3.02 -10.43 17.24
C PHE A 157 -2.15 -11.23 16.26
N ALA A 158 -1.57 -12.35 16.69
CA ALA A 158 -0.61 -13.12 15.89
C ALA A 158 -1.25 -13.77 14.65
N VAL A 159 -2.43 -14.38 14.80
CA VAL A 159 -3.11 -15.10 13.70
C VAL A 159 -3.55 -14.13 12.58
N PRO A 160 -4.17 -12.97 12.87
CA PRO A 160 -4.40 -11.96 11.85
C PRO A 160 -3.12 -11.45 11.18
N ALA A 161 -2.02 -11.29 11.93
CA ALA A 161 -0.77 -10.77 11.39
C ALA A 161 -0.06 -11.70 10.40
N VAL A 162 -0.20 -13.03 10.53
CA VAL A 162 0.41 -14.00 9.58
C VAL A 162 -0.38 -14.13 8.28
N THR A 163 -1.64 -13.70 8.27
CA THR A 163 -2.58 -13.92 7.18
C THR A 163 -2.07 -13.41 5.82
N PRO A 164 -1.47 -12.20 5.70
CA PRO A 164 -0.90 -11.73 4.43
C PRO A 164 0.26 -12.59 3.89
N VAL A 165 1.03 -13.24 4.78
CA VAL A 165 2.13 -14.15 4.40
C VAL A 165 1.58 -15.34 3.62
N LEU A 166 0.42 -15.89 4.03
CA LEU A 166 -0.20 -17.04 3.38
C LEU A 166 -0.57 -16.76 1.92
N LEU A 167 -1.09 -15.56 1.62
CA LEU A 167 -1.37 -15.17 0.23
C LEU A 167 -0.10 -15.12 -0.60
N ASN A 168 0.99 -14.56 -0.07
CA ASN A 168 2.26 -14.51 -0.76
C ASN A 168 2.80 -15.91 -1.03
N LEU A 169 2.75 -16.80 -0.05
CA LEU A 169 3.18 -18.20 -0.20
C LEU A 169 2.34 -18.96 -1.22
N CYS A 170 1.01 -18.78 -1.23
CA CYS A 170 0.15 -19.40 -2.26
C CYS A 170 0.45 -18.86 -3.66
N LEU A 171 0.73 -17.57 -3.81
CA LEU A 171 1.13 -16.99 -5.09
C LEU A 171 2.49 -17.49 -5.55
N ILE A 172 3.48 -17.58 -4.64
CA ILE A 172 4.80 -18.16 -4.94
C ILE A 172 4.65 -19.63 -5.35
N GLY A 173 3.96 -20.44 -4.54
CA GLY A 173 3.79 -21.86 -4.80
C GLY A 173 3.03 -22.14 -6.09
N SER A 174 1.94 -21.42 -6.35
CA SER A 174 1.20 -21.53 -7.62
C SER A 174 2.04 -21.10 -8.82
N ALA A 175 2.78 -20.00 -8.72
CA ALA A 175 3.66 -19.55 -9.79
C ALA A 175 4.74 -20.59 -10.12
N MET A 176 5.34 -21.25 -9.11
CA MET A 176 6.37 -22.27 -9.33
C MET A 176 5.83 -23.59 -9.85
N VAL A 177 4.70 -24.07 -9.31
CA VAL A 177 4.19 -25.44 -9.57
C VAL A 177 3.17 -25.47 -10.69
N LEU A 178 2.23 -24.52 -10.71
CA LEU A 178 1.12 -24.55 -11.67
C LEU A 178 1.48 -23.92 -13.01
N THR A 179 2.36 -22.90 -13.05
CA THR A 179 2.74 -22.26 -14.32
C THR A 179 3.32 -23.25 -15.35
N PRO A 180 4.30 -24.11 -15.00
CA PRO A 180 4.83 -25.08 -15.96
C PRO A 180 3.78 -26.08 -16.42
N TRP A 181 2.94 -26.55 -15.48
CA TRP A 181 1.87 -27.50 -15.78
C TRP A 181 0.81 -26.89 -16.72
N MET A 182 0.37 -25.65 -16.47
CA MET A 182 -0.62 -24.98 -17.32
C MET A 182 -0.10 -24.74 -18.73
N ASN A 183 1.16 -24.31 -18.86
CA ASN A 183 1.80 -24.14 -20.17
C ASN A 183 1.86 -25.46 -20.95
N GLN A 184 2.15 -26.59 -20.29
CA GLN A 184 2.13 -27.92 -20.92
C GLN A 184 0.73 -28.34 -21.40
N GLN A 185 -0.31 -27.93 -20.67
CA GLN A 185 -1.71 -28.19 -21.03
C GLN A 185 -2.26 -27.21 -22.08
N GLY A 186 -1.44 -26.28 -22.58
CA GLY A 186 -1.85 -25.27 -23.57
C GLY A 186 -2.64 -24.08 -22.98
N TRP A 187 -2.70 -23.94 -21.66
CA TRP A 187 -3.32 -22.79 -21.00
C TRP A 187 -2.29 -21.68 -20.75
N PRO A 188 -2.68 -20.39 -20.80
CA PRO A 188 -1.81 -19.29 -20.38
C PRO A 188 -1.31 -19.48 -18.95
N GLY A 189 0.00 -19.67 -18.75
CA GLY A 189 0.58 -19.93 -17.43
C GLY A 189 0.28 -18.88 -16.36
N ILE A 190 -0.04 -17.63 -16.76
CA ILE A 190 -0.41 -16.55 -15.85
C ILE A 190 -1.67 -16.87 -15.01
N TYR A 191 -2.56 -17.73 -15.51
CA TYR A 191 -3.73 -18.20 -14.79
C TYR A 191 -3.40 -18.94 -13.48
N ALA A 192 -2.18 -19.47 -13.35
CA ALA A 192 -1.68 -20.03 -12.09
C ALA A 192 -1.77 -19.00 -10.95
N LEU A 193 -1.49 -17.72 -11.23
CA LEU A 193 -1.56 -16.66 -10.22
C LEU A 193 -2.99 -16.40 -9.76
N ALA A 194 -3.99 -16.47 -10.66
CA ALA A 194 -5.39 -16.32 -10.28
C ALA A 194 -5.84 -17.42 -9.32
N LEU A 195 -5.44 -18.68 -9.58
CA LEU A 195 -5.67 -19.80 -8.67
C LEU A 195 -4.91 -19.62 -7.35
N GLY A 196 -3.68 -19.11 -7.40
CA GLY A 196 -2.89 -18.76 -6.22
C GLY A 196 -3.56 -17.75 -5.30
N VAL A 197 -4.21 -16.71 -5.87
CA VAL A 197 -4.99 -15.74 -5.08
C VAL A 197 -6.18 -16.40 -4.39
N MET A 198 -6.94 -17.22 -5.12
CA MET A 198 -8.09 -17.93 -4.55
C MET A 198 -7.67 -18.91 -3.45
N ALA A 199 -6.63 -19.71 -3.69
CA ALA A 199 -6.06 -20.62 -2.69
C ALA A 199 -5.56 -19.85 -1.47
N GLY A 200 -4.92 -18.69 -1.67
CA GLY A 200 -4.53 -17.78 -0.60
C GLY A 200 -5.70 -17.34 0.26
N GLY A 201 -6.78 -16.85 -0.35
CA GLY A 201 -7.97 -16.41 0.38
C GLY A 201 -8.64 -17.54 1.20
N VAL A 202 -8.74 -18.73 0.61
CA VAL A 202 -9.28 -19.91 1.32
C VAL A 202 -8.38 -20.31 2.49
N LEU A 203 -7.06 -20.39 2.28
CA LEU A 203 -6.10 -20.76 3.31
C LEU A 203 -6.08 -19.74 4.46
N GLN A 204 -6.17 -18.46 4.15
CA GLN A 204 -6.27 -17.38 5.14
C GLN A 204 -7.49 -17.56 6.06
N LEU A 205 -8.66 -17.87 5.49
CA LEU A 205 -9.86 -18.14 6.27
C LEU A 205 -9.71 -19.44 7.10
N ALA A 206 -9.16 -20.49 6.50
CA ALA A 206 -8.94 -21.79 7.13
C ALA A 206 -8.03 -21.68 8.36
N VAL A 207 -6.97 -20.86 8.31
CA VAL A 207 -6.05 -20.66 9.44
C VAL A 207 -6.70 -19.86 10.58
N GLN A 208 -7.58 -18.90 10.27
CA GLN A 208 -8.27 -18.12 11.30
C GLN A 208 -9.40 -18.90 11.99
N TRP A 209 -9.97 -19.91 11.33
CA TRP A 209 -11.11 -20.66 11.85
C TRP A 209 -10.84 -21.41 13.17
N PRO A 210 -9.74 -22.20 13.32
CA PRO A 210 -9.39 -22.81 14.60
C PRO A 210 -9.19 -21.78 15.72
N ALA A 211 -8.61 -20.61 15.39
CA ALA A 211 -8.38 -19.56 16.37
C ALA A 211 -9.69 -18.96 16.91
N LEU A 212 -10.71 -18.82 16.06
CA LEU A 212 -12.06 -18.44 16.48
C LEU A 212 -12.74 -19.52 17.32
N ARG A 213 -12.58 -20.80 16.93
CA ARG A 213 -13.12 -21.93 17.69
C ARG A 213 -12.53 -22.00 19.09
N ALA A 214 -11.23 -21.73 19.23
CA ALA A 214 -10.55 -21.70 20.52
C ALA A 214 -11.03 -20.59 21.47
N ILE A 215 -11.72 -19.55 20.98
CA ILE A 215 -12.33 -18.49 21.80
C ILE A 215 -13.86 -18.58 21.85
N GLY A 216 -14.47 -19.62 21.26
CA GLY A 216 -15.92 -19.81 21.26
C GLY A 216 -16.71 -18.86 20.35
N MET A 217 -16.03 -18.04 19.53
CA MET A 217 -16.63 -16.97 18.72
C MET A 217 -16.70 -17.32 17.23
N VAL A 218 -17.08 -18.56 16.91
CA VAL A 218 -17.32 -18.97 15.52
C VAL A 218 -18.69 -18.43 15.08
N PRO A 219 -18.76 -17.62 14.02
CA PRO A 219 -20.01 -17.05 13.53
C PRO A 219 -20.94 -18.13 12.99
N ARG A 220 -22.21 -18.08 13.36
CA ARG A 220 -23.29 -18.92 12.82
C ARG A 220 -24.00 -18.16 11.72
N ILE A 221 -23.63 -18.46 10.47
CA ILE A 221 -24.23 -17.84 9.29
C ILE A 221 -25.61 -18.48 9.03
N SER A 222 -26.66 -17.65 8.98
CA SER A 222 -28.02 -18.07 8.66
C SER A 222 -28.58 -17.24 7.51
N TRP A 223 -28.98 -17.91 6.43
CA TRP A 223 -29.61 -17.26 5.26
C TRP A 223 -31.15 -17.33 5.30
N ARG A 224 -31.72 -17.75 6.44
CA ARG A 224 -33.19 -17.72 6.61
C ARG A 224 -33.67 -16.27 6.61
N LEU A 225 -34.73 -15.97 5.83
CA LEU A 225 -35.30 -14.62 5.70
C LEU A 225 -35.62 -13.97 7.07
N ALA A 226 -36.17 -14.73 8.01
CA ALA A 226 -36.42 -14.26 9.38
C ALA A 226 -35.13 -13.84 10.11
N ALA A 227 -34.06 -14.62 9.98
CA ALA A 227 -32.77 -14.33 10.61
C ALA A 227 -32.09 -13.11 9.96
N LEU A 228 -32.20 -12.96 8.64
CA LEU A 228 -31.69 -11.78 7.92
C LEU A 228 -32.45 -10.51 8.31
N ARG A 229 -33.78 -10.59 8.44
CA ARG A 229 -34.61 -9.46 8.91
C ARG A 229 -34.26 -9.07 10.34
N GLN A 230 -34.01 -10.05 11.21
CA GLN A 230 -33.57 -9.81 12.58
C GLN A 230 -32.16 -9.20 12.62
N ALA A 231 -31.25 -9.71 11.79
CA ALA A 231 -29.89 -9.17 11.66
C ALA A 231 -29.90 -7.71 11.19
N TRP A 232 -30.74 -7.37 10.21
CA TRP A 232 -30.86 -5.99 9.71
C TRP A 232 -31.44 -5.01 10.74
N ARG A 233 -32.35 -5.50 11.59
CA ARG A 233 -32.95 -4.73 12.68
C ARG A 233 -32.08 -4.70 13.93
N ASN A 234 -30.96 -5.43 13.96
CA ASN A 234 -30.05 -5.42 15.09
C ASN A 234 -29.41 -4.01 15.22
N PRO A 235 -29.53 -3.35 16.39
CA PRO A 235 -29.01 -1.99 16.59
C PRO A 235 -27.51 -1.85 16.28
N GLY A 236 -26.70 -2.84 16.68
CA GLY A 236 -25.26 -2.84 16.43
C GLY A 236 -24.93 -2.94 14.93
N THR A 237 -25.73 -3.70 14.17
CA THR A 237 -25.58 -3.78 12.71
C THR A 237 -25.90 -2.45 12.03
N GLN A 238 -26.96 -1.76 12.47
CA GLN A 238 -27.31 -0.44 11.93
C GLN A 238 -26.27 0.62 12.27
N HIS A 239 -25.72 0.57 13.49
CA HIS A 239 -24.59 1.42 13.89
C HIS A 239 -23.36 1.19 13.00
N ILE A 240 -23.06 -0.06 12.65
CA ILE A 240 -21.96 -0.37 11.72
C ILE A 240 -22.24 0.23 10.34
N LEU A 241 -23.42 -0.05 9.76
CA LEU A 241 -23.80 0.42 8.42
C LEU A 241 -23.77 1.95 8.30
N THR A 242 -24.32 2.66 9.29
CA THR A 242 -24.33 4.14 9.31
C THR A 242 -22.93 4.73 9.40
N ARG A 243 -22.00 4.09 10.12
CA ARG A 243 -20.59 4.52 10.21
C ARG A 243 -19.76 4.17 8.98
N MET A 244 -20.14 3.13 8.24
CA MET A 244 -19.43 2.72 7.02
C MET A 244 -19.52 3.78 5.91
N GLY A 245 -20.66 4.48 5.76
CA GLY A 245 -20.86 5.47 4.69
C GLY A 245 -19.78 6.57 4.65
N PRO A 246 -19.58 7.34 5.73
CA PRO A 246 -18.52 8.36 5.79
C PRO A 246 -17.11 7.79 5.65
N ALA A 247 -16.85 6.59 6.18
CA ALA A 247 -15.55 5.93 6.07
C ALA A 247 -15.22 5.53 4.62
N LEU A 248 -16.22 5.06 3.85
CA LEU A 248 -16.07 4.75 2.42
C LEU A 248 -15.70 6.00 1.61
N LEU A 249 -16.30 7.16 1.91
CA LEU A 249 -15.95 8.42 1.26
C LEU A 249 -14.49 8.82 1.53
N GLY A 250 -14.01 8.60 2.76
CA GLY A 250 -12.64 8.89 3.15
C GLY A 250 -11.60 8.03 2.40
N VAL A 251 -11.87 6.73 2.23
CA VAL A 251 -10.97 5.81 1.50
C VAL A 251 -11.13 5.95 -0.01
N GLY A 252 -12.31 6.34 -0.49
CA GLY A 252 -12.68 6.38 -1.91
C GLY A 252 -11.81 7.28 -2.78
N VAL A 253 -11.37 8.44 -2.27
CA VAL A 253 -10.59 9.41 -3.06
C VAL A 253 -9.27 8.81 -3.57
N ALA A 254 -8.53 8.13 -2.68
CA ALA A 254 -7.27 7.49 -3.06
C ALA A 254 -7.50 6.34 -4.04
N GLN A 255 -8.58 5.57 -3.86
CA GLN A 255 -8.93 4.48 -4.76
C GLN A 255 -9.33 4.99 -6.14
N LEU A 256 -10.11 6.07 -6.22
CA LEU A 256 -10.50 6.68 -7.49
C LEU A 256 -9.27 7.16 -8.28
N SER A 257 -8.28 7.74 -7.60
CA SER A 257 -7.00 8.11 -8.22
C SER A 257 -6.30 6.92 -8.87
N LEU A 258 -6.22 5.79 -8.14
CA LEU A 258 -5.59 4.57 -8.64
C LEU A 258 -6.35 3.97 -9.84
N LEU A 259 -7.69 4.03 -9.83
CA LEU A 259 -8.52 3.59 -10.94
C LEU A 259 -8.22 4.41 -12.20
N ILE A 260 -8.25 5.74 -12.10
CA ILE A 260 -7.98 6.62 -13.25
C ILE A 260 -6.56 6.41 -13.79
N ASN A 261 -5.56 6.29 -12.92
CA ASN A 261 -4.17 6.06 -13.36
C ASN A 261 -4.00 4.70 -14.04
N THR A 262 -4.68 3.65 -13.55
CA THR A 262 -4.67 2.33 -14.19
C THR A 262 -5.33 2.39 -15.57
N GLN A 263 -6.44 3.13 -15.67
CA GLN A 263 -7.16 3.33 -16.92
C GLN A 263 -6.28 4.03 -17.96
N ILE A 264 -5.58 5.11 -17.59
CA ILE A 264 -4.65 5.80 -18.50
C ILE A 264 -3.47 4.89 -18.88
N ALA A 265 -2.88 4.18 -17.91
CA ALA A 265 -1.77 3.27 -18.16
C ALA A 265 -2.14 2.13 -19.13
N SER A 266 -3.39 1.66 -19.09
CA SER A 266 -3.86 0.60 -20.00
C SER A 266 -3.89 1.00 -21.48
N TYR A 267 -3.94 2.31 -21.79
CA TYR A 267 -3.91 2.82 -23.16
C TYR A 267 -2.49 3.04 -23.70
N LEU A 268 -1.48 2.85 -22.86
CA LEU A 268 -0.07 2.96 -23.25
C LEU A 268 0.45 1.62 -23.78
N SER A 269 1.75 1.52 -24.04
CA SER A 269 2.34 0.28 -24.55
C SER A 269 2.16 -0.89 -23.58
N PRO A 270 2.03 -2.14 -24.07
CA PRO A 270 2.02 -3.32 -23.22
C PRO A 270 3.21 -3.33 -22.26
N GLY A 271 2.96 -3.69 -21.01
CA GLY A 271 3.93 -3.63 -19.91
C GLY A 271 3.83 -2.35 -19.08
N SER A 272 3.13 -1.30 -19.53
CA SER A 272 3.05 -0.01 -18.82
C SER A 272 2.43 -0.12 -17.43
N VAL A 273 1.41 -0.96 -17.27
CA VAL A 273 0.77 -1.20 -15.96
C VAL A 273 1.75 -1.93 -15.04
N SER A 274 2.50 -2.90 -15.57
CA SER A 274 3.51 -3.67 -14.85
C SER A 274 4.72 -2.82 -14.47
N TRP A 275 5.29 -2.01 -15.36
CA TRP A 275 6.42 -1.10 -15.05
C TRP A 275 6.05 -0.14 -13.92
N LEU A 276 4.83 0.43 -13.95
CA LEU A 276 4.33 1.26 -12.85
C LEU A 276 4.18 0.50 -11.54
N SER A 277 3.66 -0.74 -11.60
CA SER A 277 3.49 -1.59 -10.43
C SER A 277 4.83 -1.94 -9.78
N TYR A 278 5.83 -2.35 -10.57
CA TYR A 278 7.17 -2.68 -10.07
C TYR A 278 7.88 -1.44 -9.49
N ALA A 279 7.75 -0.27 -10.13
CA ALA A 279 8.31 0.98 -9.62
C ALA A 279 7.62 1.44 -8.32
N ASP A 280 6.30 1.34 -8.23
CA ASP A 280 5.52 1.67 -7.03
C ASP A 280 5.96 0.82 -5.83
N ARG A 281 6.24 -0.47 -6.03
CA ARG A 281 6.77 -1.36 -4.98
C ARG A 281 8.12 -0.91 -4.42
N LEU A 282 9.02 -0.42 -5.27
CA LEU A 282 10.31 0.11 -4.81
C LEU A 282 10.15 1.40 -4.00
N MET A 283 9.22 2.26 -4.39
CA MET A 283 8.88 3.49 -3.66
C MET A 283 8.13 3.20 -2.34
N GLU A 284 7.32 2.14 -2.27
CA GLU A 284 6.63 1.71 -1.06
C GLU A 284 7.60 1.34 0.06
N PHE A 285 8.82 0.88 -0.25
CA PHE A 285 9.79 0.48 0.76
C PHE A 285 10.26 1.66 1.66
N PRO A 286 10.83 2.76 1.13
CA PRO A 286 11.15 3.93 1.95
C PRO A 286 9.91 4.57 2.59
N THR A 287 8.80 4.64 1.85
CA THR A 287 7.54 5.22 2.34
C THR A 287 7.02 4.46 3.55
N ALA A 288 7.11 3.13 3.53
CA ALA A 288 6.71 2.30 4.65
C ALA A 288 7.69 2.40 5.82
N LEU A 289 8.99 2.32 5.56
CA LEU A 289 10.01 2.34 6.62
C LEU A 289 9.98 3.65 7.39
N LEU A 290 9.96 4.79 6.68
CA LEU A 290 10.04 6.11 7.28
C LEU A 290 8.65 6.65 7.64
N GLY A 291 7.70 6.60 6.70
CA GLY A 291 6.38 7.21 6.86
C GLY A 291 5.51 6.51 7.91
N VAL A 292 5.53 5.18 7.97
CA VAL A 292 4.77 4.44 9.00
C VAL A 292 5.43 4.60 10.37
N ALA A 293 6.76 4.53 10.45
CA ALA A 293 7.47 4.72 11.71
C ALA A 293 7.17 6.10 12.30
N LEU A 294 7.36 7.17 11.53
CA LEU A 294 7.06 8.54 11.97
C LEU A 294 5.58 8.74 12.30
N GLY A 295 4.66 8.19 11.50
CA GLY A 295 3.23 8.29 11.78
C GLY A 295 2.84 7.63 13.10
N VAL A 296 3.36 6.44 13.39
CA VAL A 296 3.05 5.69 14.63
C VAL A 296 3.64 6.38 15.86
N THR A 297 4.83 6.95 15.77
CA THR A 297 5.46 7.65 16.91
C THR A 297 4.84 9.02 17.16
N LEU A 298 4.46 9.75 16.12
CA LEU A 298 3.94 11.11 16.25
C LEU A 298 2.45 11.16 16.61
N THR A 299 1.62 10.23 16.11
CA THR A 299 0.15 10.33 16.28
C THR A 299 -0.28 10.37 17.76
N PRO A 300 0.16 9.46 18.64
CA PRO A 300 -0.27 9.48 20.05
C PRO A 300 0.23 10.72 20.78
N SER A 301 1.45 11.13 20.50
CA SER A 301 2.10 12.27 21.17
C SER A 301 1.49 13.61 20.72
N LEU A 302 1.14 13.77 19.44
CA LEU A 302 0.39 14.92 18.94
C LEU A 302 -1.01 15.00 19.56
N ALA A 303 -1.70 13.87 19.70
CA ALA A 303 -3.00 13.81 20.37
C ALA A 303 -2.89 14.17 21.86
N SER A 304 -1.84 13.70 22.54
CA SER A 304 -1.56 14.02 23.94
C SER A 304 -1.26 15.52 24.14
N ALA A 305 -0.36 16.10 23.33
CA ALA A 305 -0.02 17.53 23.37
C ALA A 305 -1.24 18.42 23.09
N ARG A 306 -2.15 17.95 22.22
CA ARG A 306 -3.41 18.65 21.97
C ARG A 306 -4.37 18.55 23.15
N ALA A 307 -4.51 17.37 23.75
CA ALA A 307 -5.37 17.15 24.90
C ALA A 307 -4.91 17.95 26.14
N SER A 308 -3.61 18.16 26.29
CA SER A 308 -3.02 18.99 27.36
C SER A 308 -3.04 20.50 27.06
N GLY A 309 -3.49 20.92 25.87
CA GLY A 309 -3.48 22.32 25.45
C GLY A 309 -2.08 22.89 25.17
N ASN A 310 -1.04 22.05 25.10
CA ASN A 310 0.34 22.48 24.93
C ASN A 310 0.69 22.72 23.45
N ALA A 311 0.29 23.88 22.94
CA ALA A 311 0.53 24.26 21.54
C ALA A 311 2.02 24.32 21.16
N GLN A 312 2.90 24.62 22.11
CA GLN A 312 4.34 24.69 21.88
C GLN A 312 4.94 23.29 21.63
N GLU A 313 4.53 22.31 22.44
CA GLU A 313 4.92 20.91 22.27
C GLU A 313 4.37 20.34 20.96
N PHE A 314 3.11 20.61 20.63
CA PHE A 314 2.54 20.21 19.35
C PHE A 314 3.36 20.75 18.15
N SER A 315 3.70 22.04 18.19
CA SER A 315 4.49 22.69 17.15
C SER A 315 5.92 22.16 17.06
N SER A 316 6.59 21.90 18.20
CA SER A 316 7.95 21.36 18.22
C SER A 316 8.02 19.92 17.71
N MET A 317 7.00 19.11 17.99
CA MET A 317 6.88 17.75 17.46
C MET A 317 6.69 17.73 15.95
N LEU A 318 5.87 18.64 15.40
CA LEU A 318 5.73 18.79 13.95
C LEU A 318 7.03 19.29 13.29
N ASP A 319 7.73 20.23 13.92
CA ASP A 319 9.01 20.72 13.43
C ASP A 319 10.06 19.60 13.37
N TRP A 320 10.17 18.83 14.45
CA TRP A 320 11.03 17.65 14.52
C TRP A 320 10.65 16.61 13.45
N GLY A 321 9.35 16.28 13.35
CA GLY A 321 8.86 15.27 12.40
C GLY A 321 9.16 15.67 10.96
N MET A 322 8.92 16.92 10.60
CA MET A 322 9.22 17.42 9.25
C MET A 322 10.72 17.50 8.98
N ARG A 323 11.57 17.79 9.98
CA ARG A 323 13.03 17.74 9.84
C ARG A 323 13.53 16.32 9.60
N ALA A 324 12.94 15.35 10.30
CA ALA A 324 13.21 13.93 10.08
C ALA A 324 12.79 13.50 8.65
N VAL A 325 11.61 13.94 8.19
CA VAL A 325 11.17 13.71 6.80
C VAL A 325 12.16 14.31 5.81
N LEU A 326 12.58 15.56 6.00
CA LEU A 326 13.55 16.20 5.11
C LEU A 326 14.90 15.44 5.09
N ALA A 327 15.45 15.11 6.26
CA ALA A 327 16.75 14.46 6.38
C ALA A 327 16.76 12.99 5.91
N LEU A 328 15.61 12.32 5.88
CA LEU A 328 15.54 10.90 5.53
C LEU A 328 14.88 10.66 4.16
N ALA A 329 13.77 11.35 3.86
CA ALA A 329 13.02 11.14 2.62
C ALA A 329 13.67 11.80 1.40
N TRP A 330 14.24 13.01 1.55
CA TRP A 330 14.90 13.72 0.45
C TRP A 330 16.06 12.94 -0.17
N PRO A 331 17.08 12.48 0.60
CA PRO A 331 18.17 11.69 0.01
C PRO A 331 17.67 10.39 -0.61
N CYS A 332 16.67 9.72 -0.01
CA CYS A 332 16.06 8.54 -0.60
C CYS A 332 15.42 8.86 -1.96
N GLY A 333 14.68 9.97 -2.06
CA GLY A 333 14.05 10.40 -3.32
C GLY A 333 15.09 10.67 -4.40
N VAL A 334 16.17 11.38 -4.05
CA VAL A 334 17.30 11.63 -4.94
C VAL A 334 17.99 10.34 -5.38
N ALA A 335 18.20 9.39 -4.47
CA ALA A 335 18.76 8.08 -4.80
C ALA A 335 17.85 7.29 -5.76
N LEU A 336 16.53 7.30 -5.54
CA LEU A 336 15.57 6.68 -6.46
C LEU A 336 15.53 7.35 -7.84
N MET A 337 15.86 8.64 -7.95
CA MET A 337 15.95 9.34 -9.23
C MET A 337 17.26 9.01 -9.97
N VAL A 338 18.39 9.09 -9.28
CA VAL A 338 19.71 9.00 -9.90
C VAL A 338 20.15 7.55 -10.11
N PHE A 339 19.78 6.65 -9.18
CA PHE A 339 20.21 5.27 -9.13
C PHE A 339 19.09 4.27 -9.51
N ALA A 340 18.08 4.75 -10.24
CA ALA A 340 16.87 3.99 -10.57
C ALA A 340 17.16 2.67 -11.33
N GLU A 341 17.96 2.75 -12.39
CA GLU A 341 18.27 1.63 -13.27
C GLU A 341 19.10 0.54 -12.58
N PRO A 342 20.16 0.87 -11.82
CA PRO A 342 20.83 -0.10 -10.94
C PRO A 342 19.87 -0.82 -9.97
N LEU A 343 18.99 -0.07 -9.28
CA LEU A 343 18.02 -0.67 -8.35
C LEU A 343 17.08 -1.65 -9.06
N VAL A 344 16.51 -1.25 -10.18
CA VAL A 344 15.59 -2.08 -10.95
C VAL A 344 16.31 -3.29 -11.54
N SER A 345 17.53 -3.12 -12.06
CA SER A 345 18.28 -4.23 -12.65
C SER A 345 18.64 -5.28 -11.62
N VAL A 346 19.19 -4.90 -10.46
CA VAL A 346 19.57 -5.83 -9.38
C VAL A 346 18.37 -6.63 -8.89
N LEU A 347 17.21 -5.98 -8.81
CA LEU A 347 16.01 -6.59 -8.24
C LEU A 347 15.21 -7.38 -9.27
N TYR A 348 15.01 -6.88 -10.49
CA TYR A 348 14.06 -7.46 -11.43
C TYR A 348 14.66 -8.02 -12.72
N HIS A 349 15.87 -7.62 -13.12
CA HIS A 349 16.47 -8.08 -14.40
C HIS A 349 16.97 -9.53 -14.32
N TYR A 350 16.02 -10.45 -14.48
CA TYR A 350 16.17 -11.90 -14.47
C TYR A 350 15.08 -12.54 -15.33
N GLY A 351 15.35 -13.75 -15.85
CA GLY A 351 14.35 -14.53 -16.59
C GLY A 351 13.75 -13.74 -17.76
N GLN A 352 12.42 -13.61 -17.77
CA GLN A 352 11.67 -12.93 -18.82
C GLN A 352 11.65 -11.40 -18.72
N PHE A 353 12.25 -10.81 -17.67
CA PHE A 353 12.31 -9.36 -17.51
C PHE A 353 13.47 -8.79 -18.31
N ALA A 354 13.18 -8.09 -19.41
CA ALA A 354 14.19 -7.64 -20.36
C ALA A 354 14.87 -6.32 -19.97
N ALA A 355 16.01 -5.99 -20.59
CA ALA A 355 16.69 -4.71 -20.41
C ALA A 355 15.79 -3.50 -20.72
N ARG A 356 14.87 -3.62 -21.68
CA ARG A 356 13.84 -2.61 -21.95
C ARG A 356 12.94 -2.39 -20.73
N ASP A 357 12.51 -3.46 -20.06
CA ASP A 357 11.65 -3.37 -18.88
C ASP A 357 12.36 -2.69 -17.72
N VAL A 358 13.68 -2.90 -17.61
CA VAL A 358 14.53 -2.18 -16.66
C VAL A 358 14.47 -0.68 -16.92
N ALA A 359 14.74 -0.25 -18.16
CA ALA A 359 14.72 1.16 -18.52
C ALA A 359 13.35 1.82 -18.30
N GLN A 360 12.26 1.13 -18.67
CA GLN A 360 10.91 1.68 -18.54
C GLN A 360 10.41 1.70 -17.09
N THR A 361 10.78 0.71 -16.28
CA THR A 361 10.50 0.72 -14.83
C THR A 361 11.35 1.77 -14.11
N ALA A 362 12.60 1.96 -14.51
CA ALA A 362 13.47 3.01 -13.99
C ALA A 362 12.91 4.41 -14.30
N LEU A 363 12.35 4.62 -15.50
CA LEU A 363 11.68 5.87 -15.85
C LEU A 363 10.50 6.18 -14.89
N ALA A 364 9.68 5.17 -14.59
CA ALA A 364 8.59 5.33 -13.61
C ALA A 364 9.12 5.59 -12.19
N LEU A 365 10.18 4.87 -11.78
CA LEU A 365 10.79 5.02 -10.46
C LEU A 365 11.37 6.43 -10.24
N ARG A 366 11.96 7.03 -11.29
CA ARG A 366 12.42 8.42 -11.27
C ARG A 366 11.28 9.40 -10.98
N GLY A 367 10.12 9.18 -11.59
CA GLY A 367 8.91 9.98 -11.34
C GLY A 367 8.46 9.91 -9.88
N TYR A 368 8.44 8.70 -9.29
CA TYR A 368 8.12 8.51 -7.88
C TYR A 368 9.18 9.10 -6.93
N GLY A 369 10.46 9.02 -7.28
CA GLY A 369 11.56 9.57 -6.48
C GLY A 369 11.39 11.06 -6.20
N LEU A 370 10.93 11.84 -7.19
CA LEU A 370 10.62 13.27 -7.03
C LEU A 370 9.48 13.52 -6.03
N GLY A 371 8.52 12.61 -5.97
CA GLY A 371 7.36 12.66 -5.08
C GLY A 371 7.57 12.16 -3.66
N LEU A 372 8.68 11.45 -3.41
CA LEU A 372 8.87 10.69 -2.17
C LEU A 372 8.82 11.59 -0.93
N LEU A 373 9.40 12.79 -1.00
CA LEU A 373 9.35 13.78 0.08
C LEU A 373 7.90 14.12 0.45
N GLY A 374 7.06 14.41 -0.55
CA GLY A 374 5.66 14.73 -0.34
C GLY A 374 4.85 13.56 0.23
N LEU A 375 5.06 12.36 -0.31
CA LEU A 375 4.38 11.14 0.15
C LEU A 375 4.63 10.85 1.62
N ILE A 376 5.88 11.00 2.08
CA ILE A 376 6.26 10.77 3.47
C ILE A 376 5.84 11.95 4.35
N ALA A 377 5.94 13.20 3.87
CA ALA A 377 5.45 14.37 4.59
C ALA A 377 3.95 14.29 4.91
N VAL A 378 3.12 13.84 3.97
CA VAL A 378 1.67 13.63 4.21
C VAL A 378 1.41 12.66 5.37
N LYS A 379 2.26 11.63 5.55
CA LYS A 379 2.13 10.66 6.66
C LYS A 379 2.41 11.28 8.03
N VAL A 380 3.17 12.36 8.08
CA VAL A 380 3.43 13.14 9.31
C VAL A 380 2.37 14.22 9.52
N LEU A 381 1.98 14.91 8.45
CA LEU A 381 1.08 16.06 8.51
C LEU A 381 -0.38 15.65 8.71
N ALA A 382 -0.85 14.58 8.08
CA ALA A 382 -2.26 14.17 8.17
C ALA A 382 -2.68 13.78 9.62
N PRO A 383 -1.89 13.00 10.39
CA PRO A 383 -2.20 12.75 11.79
C PRO A 383 -2.35 14.00 12.66
N ALA A 384 -1.65 15.08 12.34
CA ALA A 384 -1.77 16.36 13.06
C ALA A 384 -3.20 16.92 13.00
N TYR A 385 -3.85 16.82 11.84
CA TYR A 385 -5.25 17.22 11.67
C TYR A 385 -6.21 16.27 12.37
N PHE A 386 -5.94 14.95 12.33
CA PHE A 386 -6.78 13.95 12.97
C PHE A 386 -6.73 14.02 14.50
N ALA A 387 -5.55 14.30 15.08
CA ALA A 387 -5.37 14.53 16.51
C ALA A 387 -6.25 15.69 17.04
N GLU A 388 -6.64 16.62 16.17
CA GLU A 388 -7.51 17.74 16.50
C GLU A 388 -8.98 17.53 16.12
N GLY A 389 -9.33 16.35 15.59
CA GLY A 389 -10.67 16.05 15.11
C GLY A 389 -11.04 16.66 13.74
N ASP A 390 -10.11 17.37 13.07
CA ASP A 390 -10.33 17.91 11.73
C ASP A 390 -10.08 16.85 10.65
N THR A 391 -11.10 16.04 10.39
CA THR A 391 -11.07 15.05 9.30
C THR A 391 -11.45 15.63 7.95
N ARG A 392 -12.06 16.82 7.91
CA ARG A 392 -12.63 17.42 6.69
C ARG A 392 -11.56 18.08 5.83
N THR A 393 -10.61 18.78 6.46
CA THR A 393 -9.56 19.49 5.74
C THR A 393 -8.66 18.55 4.92
N PRO A 394 -8.13 17.44 5.48
CA PRO A 394 -7.33 16.49 4.71
C PRO A 394 -8.10 15.87 3.53
N VAL A 395 -9.39 15.57 3.68
CA VAL A 395 -10.23 15.03 2.61
C VAL A 395 -10.44 16.05 1.48
N ARG A 396 -10.75 17.31 1.82
CA ARG A 396 -10.89 18.38 0.81
C ARG A 396 -9.60 18.60 0.03
N ILE A 397 -8.46 18.58 0.73
CA ILE A 397 -7.13 18.67 0.11
C ILE A 397 -6.90 17.46 -0.81
N ALA A 398 -7.18 16.24 -0.36
CA ALA A 398 -7.03 15.03 -1.18
C ALA A 398 -7.86 15.07 -2.46
N VAL A 399 -9.11 15.56 -2.41
CA VAL A 399 -9.95 15.74 -3.61
C VAL A 399 -9.35 16.76 -4.57
N ARG A 400 -8.85 17.90 -4.08
CA ARG A 400 -8.18 18.90 -4.93
C ARG A 400 -6.89 18.37 -5.54
N VAL A 401 -6.11 17.62 -4.76
CA VAL A 401 -4.88 16.96 -5.23
C VAL A 401 -5.20 15.98 -6.33
N LEU A 402 -6.23 15.15 -6.15
CA LEU A 402 -6.71 14.23 -7.19
C LEU A 402 -6.98 14.98 -8.51
N LEU A 403 -7.72 16.10 -8.46
CA LEU A 403 -8.01 16.91 -9.65
C LEU A 403 -6.72 17.43 -10.32
N ILE A 404 -5.79 17.99 -9.54
CA ILE A 404 -4.51 18.47 -10.07
C ILE A 404 -3.68 17.32 -10.66
N THR A 405 -3.65 16.15 -10.00
CA THR A 405 -2.95 14.97 -10.52
C THR A 405 -3.55 14.54 -11.87
N GLN A 406 -4.87 14.62 -12.04
CA GLN A 406 -5.48 14.32 -13.34
C GLN A 406 -5.16 15.38 -14.40
N LEU A 407 -5.04 16.65 -14.02
CA LEU A 407 -4.56 17.71 -14.94
C LEU A 407 -3.10 17.48 -15.35
N PHE A 408 -2.24 17.08 -14.42
CA PHE A 408 -0.86 16.71 -14.73
C PHE A 408 -0.80 15.47 -15.62
N ASN A 409 -1.63 14.46 -15.38
CA ASN A 409 -1.73 13.30 -16.26
C ASN A 409 -2.11 13.74 -17.69
N LEU A 410 -3.15 14.56 -17.84
CA LEU A 410 -3.60 15.06 -19.15
C LEU A 410 -2.49 15.83 -19.89
N ALA A 411 -1.72 16.64 -19.17
CA ALA A 411 -0.65 17.46 -19.74
C ALA A 411 0.64 16.68 -20.04
N LEU A 412 1.03 15.74 -19.18
CA LEU A 412 2.36 15.11 -19.21
C LEU A 412 2.38 13.74 -19.88
N VAL A 413 1.27 12.98 -19.84
CA VAL A 413 1.20 11.62 -20.45
C VAL A 413 1.52 11.63 -21.94
N PRO A 414 1.09 12.61 -22.75
CA PRO A 414 1.46 12.67 -24.17
C PRO A 414 2.98 12.75 -24.42
N TYR A 415 3.76 13.27 -23.47
CA TYR A 415 5.21 13.48 -23.62
C TYR A 415 6.06 12.44 -22.89
N LEU A 416 5.63 11.98 -21.71
CA LEU A 416 6.40 11.09 -20.83
C LEU A 416 5.75 9.70 -20.64
N ALA A 417 4.66 9.41 -21.35
CA ALA A 417 3.92 8.16 -21.28
C ALA A 417 3.62 7.74 -19.83
N HIS A 418 3.97 6.52 -19.40
CA HIS A 418 3.72 6.01 -18.06
C HIS A 418 4.60 6.71 -17.01
N GLY A 419 5.79 7.20 -17.39
CA GLY A 419 6.62 8.02 -16.51
C GLY A 419 5.90 9.28 -16.02
N ALA A 420 5.00 9.85 -16.84
CA ALA A 420 4.13 10.95 -16.47
C ALA A 420 3.20 10.61 -15.30
N LEU A 421 2.68 9.39 -15.25
CA LEU A 421 1.72 8.96 -14.22
C LEU A 421 2.40 8.92 -12.85
N SER A 422 3.59 8.31 -12.78
CA SER A 422 4.41 8.31 -11.56
C SER A 422 4.83 9.72 -11.13
N LEU A 423 5.21 10.57 -12.09
CA LEU A 423 5.61 11.95 -11.82
C LEU A 423 4.42 12.79 -11.31
N SER A 424 3.24 12.63 -11.90
CA SER A 424 2.01 13.34 -11.53
C SER A 424 1.54 12.97 -10.13
N ILE A 425 1.64 11.68 -9.76
CA ILE A 425 1.40 11.23 -8.38
C ILE A 425 2.39 11.90 -7.43
N GLY A 426 3.67 11.94 -7.79
CA GLY A 426 4.70 12.54 -6.97
C GLY A 426 4.51 14.05 -6.75
N LEU A 427 4.24 14.79 -7.83
CA LEU A 427 3.91 16.21 -7.78
C LEU A 427 2.63 16.47 -6.98
N GLY A 428 1.60 15.62 -7.15
CA GLY A 428 0.37 15.66 -6.37
C GLY A 428 0.63 15.47 -4.87
N ALA A 429 1.50 14.55 -4.49
CA ALA A 429 1.89 14.34 -3.10
C ALA A 429 2.63 15.54 -2.50
N CYS A 430 3.52 16.18 -3.28
CA CYS A 430 4.18 17.43 -2.88
C CYS A 430 3.19 18.57 -2.71
N ALA A 431 2.21 18.72 -3.62
CA ALA A 431 1.13 19.71 -3.49
C ALA A 431 0.26 19.44 -2.26
N ASN A 432 -0.05 18.17 -1.97
CA ASN A 432 -0.79 17.74 -0.78
C ASN A 432 -0.05 18.17 0.50
N ALA A 433 1.23 17.80 0.61
CA ALA A 433 2.07 18.20 1.73
C ALA A 433 2.11 19.73 1.88
N LEU A 434 2.36 20.48 0.80
CA LEU A 434 2.41 21.93 0.82
C LEU A 434 1.12 22.56 1.36
N TRP A 435 -0.05 22.08 0.91
CA TRP A 435 -1.34 22.58 1.35
C TRP A 435 -1.66 22.24 2.81
N LEU A 436 -1.28 21.05 3.28
CA LEU A 436 -1.36 20.70 4.71
C LEU A 436 -0.45 21.60 5.56
N ILE A 437 0.79 21.85 5.11
CA ILE A 437 1.71 22.76 5.79
C ILE A 437 1.12 24.18 5.85
N GLN A 438 0.60 24.68 4.72
CA GLN A 438 -0.01 26.00 4.66
C GLN A 438 -1.24 26.11 5.58
N GLY A 439 -2.06 25.06 5.64
CA GLY A 439 -3.22 25.00 6.51
C GLY A 439 -2.84 25.04 8.00
N LEU A 440 -1.79 24.31 8.41
CA LEU A 440 -1.29 24.34 9.80
C LEU A 440 -0.67 25.69 10.17
N ARG A 441 0.08 26.31 9.25
CA ARG A 441 0.67 27.65 9.46
C ARG A 441 -0.39 28.76 9.55
N ARG A 442 -1.36 28.78 8.64
CA ARG A 442 -2.43 29.81 8.64
C ARG A 442 -3.28 29.79 9.90
N SER A 443 -3.50 28.61 10.47
CA SER A 443 -4.20 28.45 11.74
C SER A 443 -3.36 28.77 12.99
N GLY A 444 -2.08 29.15 12.84
CA GLY A 444 -1.18 29.36 13.98
C GLY A 444 -0.85 28.09 14.77
N ARG A 445 -1.05 26.90 14.20
CA ARG A 445 -0.81 25.61 14.87
C ARG A 445 0.64 25.15 14.75
N TRP A 446 1.34 25.63 13.73
CA TRP A 446 2.76 25.38 13.54
C TRP A 446 3.52 26.70 13.44
N HIS A 447 4.30 26.98 14.49
CA HIS A 447 5.28 28.04 14.52
C HIS A 447 6.67 27.42 14.39
N SER A 448 7.34 27.72 13.29
CA SER A 448 8.71 27.29 13.06
C SER A 448 9.63 28.01 14.03
N THR A 449 10.11 27.30 15.06
CA THR A 449 10.99 27.85 16.11
C THR A 449 12.43 28.05 15.66
N THR A 450 12.81 27.60 14.46
CA THR A 450 14.22 27.59 13.99
C THR A 450 14.34 27.89 12.50
N SER A 451 15.51 28.35 12.04
CA SER A 451 15.77 28.67 10.63
C SER A 451 15.84 27.40 9.76
N TRP A 452 14.73 27.04 9.13
CA TRP A 452 14.63 25.94 8.16
C TRP A 452 15.56 26.07 6.96
N ARG A 453 15.93 27.31 6.61
CA ARG A 453 16.73 27.59 5.40
C ARG A 453 18.07 26.86 5.44
N TRP A 454 18.74 26.86 6.60
CA TRP A 454 20.04 26.21 6.74
C TRP A 454 19.93 24.68 6.75
N ASP A 455 18.89 24.15 7.37
CA ASP A 455 18.66 22.70 7.40
C ASP A 455 18.37 22.15 6.00
N VAL A 456 17.55 22.86 5.21
CA VAL A 456 17.30 22.54 3.80
C VAL A 456 18.58 22.61 2.98
N LEU A 457 19.37 23.69 3.11
CA LEU A 457 20.63 23.83 2.38
C LEU A 457 21.63 22.72 2.71
N ARG A 458 21.79 22.36 4.00
CA ARG A 458 22.67 21.27 4.43
C ARG A 458 22.25 19.93 3.85
N VAL A 459 20.96 19.61 3.91
CA VAL A 459 20.42 18.37 3.35
C VAL A 459 20.56 18.34 1.83
N MET A 460 20.29 19.44 1.13
CA MET A 460 20.44 19.53 -0.32
C MET A 460 21.90 19.36 -0.74
N LEU A 461 22.85 20.02 -0.09
CA LEU A 461 24.28 19.90 -0.37
C LEU A 461 24.79 18.47 -0.11
N ALA A 462 24.47 17.89 1.05
CA ALA A 462 24.85 16.51 1.35
C ALA A 462 24.24 15.51 0.34
N SER A 463 22.99 15.74 -0.06
CA SER A 463 22.32 14.88 -1.05
C SER A 463 22.88 15.06 -2.46
N ALA A 464 23.35 16.25 -2.83
CA ALA A 464 23.98 16.51 -4.12
C ALA A 464 25.32 15.77 -4.26
N VAL A 465 26.14 15.76 -3.19
CA VAL A 465 27.40 14.99 -3.18
C VAL A 465 27.13 13.49 -3.22
N MET A 466 26.17 13.01 -2.44
CA MET A 466 25.72 11.62 -2.49
C MET A 466 25.21 11.25 -3.89
N ALA A 467 24.41 12.13 -4.52
CA ALA A 467 23.88 11.95 -5.87
C ALA A 467 25.00 11.85 -6.91
N ALA A 468 26.05 12.67 -6.80
CA ALA A 468 27.19 12.60 -7.71
C ALA A 468 27.89 11.23 -7.64
N GLY A 469 28.08 10.68 -6.42
CA GLY A 469 28.65 9.35 -6.23
C GLY A 469 27.76 8.23 -6.79
N LEU A 470 26.44 8.31 -6.54
CA LEU A 470 25.47 7.35 -7.11
C LEU A 470 25.41 7.44 -8.63
N TRP A 471 25.42 8.65 -9.18
CA TRP A 471 25.42 8.87 -10.62
C TRP A 471 26.68 8.30 -11.27
N TRP A 472 27.86 8.60 -10.73
CA TRP A 472 29.11 8.03 -11.19
C TRP A 472 29.08 6.50 -11.16
N SER A 473 28.62 5.89 -10.07
CA SER A 473 28.48 4.44 -9.97
C SER A 473 27.46 3.85 -10.95
N SER A 474 26.38 4.58 -11.25
CA SER A 474 25.37 4.16 -12.23
C SER A 474 25.94 4.07 -13.66
N GLN A 475 26.92 4.91 -14.00
CA GLN A 475 27.54 4.97 -15.32
C GLN A 475 28.79 4.09 -15.42
N HIS A 476 29.53 3.92 -14.34
CA HIS A 476 30.81 3.19 -14.35
C HIS A 476 30.64 1.67 -14.51
N TRP A 477 29.52 1.12 -14.00
CA TRP A 477 29.25 -0.31 -14.06
C TRP A 477 28.09 -0.58 -15.01
N HIS A 478 28.24 -1.57 -15.90
CA HIS A 478 27.14 -2.02 -16.76
C HIS A 478 26.19 -2.94 -15.98
N TRP A 479 25.30 -2.36 -15.18
CA TRP A 479 24.40 -3.07 -14.25
C TRP A 479 23.48 -4.11 -14.91
N VAL A 480 23.10 -3.86 -16.16
CA VAL A 480 22.29 -4.77 -16.97
C VAL A 480 23.10 -6.04 -17.31
N ASP A 481 24.34 -5.87 -17.76
CA ASP A 481 25.24 -6.96 -18.19
C ASP A 481 25.73 -7.81 -17.01
N LEU A 482 25.87 -7.21 -15.83
CA LEU A 482 26.17 -7.91 -14.57
C LEU A 482 25.08 -8.90 -14.13
N GLY A 483 23.98 -9.03 -14.88
CA GLY A 483 22.92 -10.01 -14.63
C GLY A 483 23.42 -11.47 -14.59
N GLN A 484 24.54 -11.79 -15.26
CA GLN A 484 25.14 -13.13 -15.22
C GLN A 484 25.77 -13.48 -13.85
N GLN A 485 26.07 -12.48 -13.02
CA GLN A 485 26.68 -12.66 -11.70
C GLN A 485 25.81 -12.00 -10.61
N PRO A 486 24.65 -12.60 -10.26
CA PRO A 486 23.64 -11.97 -9.41
C PRO A 486 24.16 -11.58 -8.02
N LEU A 487 24.99 -12.44 -7.41
CA LEU A 487 25.58 -12.20 -6.09
C LEU A 487 26.56 -11.03 -6.12
N LEU A 488 27.39 -10.95 -7.15
CA LEU A 488 28.32 -9.83 -7.33
C LEU A 488 27.52 -8.54 -7.53
N ARG A 489 26.53 -8.55 -8.44
CA ARG A 489 25.67 -7.39 -8.72
C ARG A 489 24.97 -6.89 -7.45
N ALA A 490 24.42 -7.79 -6.63
CA ALA A 490 23.78 -7.44 -5.37
C ALA A 490 24.78 -6.91 -4.33
N GLY A 491 25.95 -7.54 -4.19
CA GLY A 491 27.02 -7.10 -3.29
C GLY A 491 27.55 -5.71 -3.63
N LEU A 492 27.73 -5.43 -4.93
CA LEU A 492 28.12 -4.12 -5.43
C LEU A 492 27.08 -3.05 -5.15
N MET A 493 25.80 -3.33 -5.41
CA MET A 493 24.72 -2.42 -5.06
C MET A 493 24.72 -2.12 -3.55
N ALA A 494 24.87 -3.13 -2.71
CA ALA A 494 24.94 -2.96 -1.26
C ALA A 494 26.15 -2.09 -0.84
N ALA A 495 27.31 -2.30 -1.45
CA ALA A 495 28.51 -1.50 -1.20
C ALA A 495 28.30 -0.03 -1.63
N VAL A 496 27.79 0.21 -2.83
CA VAL A 496 27.51 1.55 -3.36
C VAL A 496 26.52 2.30 -2.48
N LEU A 497 25.41 1.66 -2.10
CA LEU A 497 24.42 2.27 -1.21
C LEU A 497 24.98 2.54 0.19
N SER A 498 25.83 1.65 0.71
CA SER A 498 26.48 1.84 2.02
C SER A 498 27.45 3.02 1.99
N VAL A 499 28.25 3.15 0.93
CA VAL A 499 29.17 4.29 0.73
C VAL A 499 28.37 5.58 0.55
N ALA A 500 27.29 5.58 -0.23
CA ALA A 500 26.42 6.74 -0.41
C ALA A 500 25.79 7.19 0.92
N ALA A 501 25.29 6.24 1.73
CA ALA A 501 24.76 6.53 3.06
C ALA A 501 25.85 7.09 3.99
N LEU A 502 27.06 6.53 3.97
CA LEU A 502 28.19 7.02 4.76
C LEU A 502 28.58 8.45 4.36
N ILE A 503 28.68 8.74 3.06
CA ILE A 503 28.97 10.08 2.54
C ILE A 503 27.91 11.07 3.04
N TYR A 504 26.63 10.73 2.88
CA TYR A 504 25.52 11.58 3.28
C TYR A 504 25.54 11.88 4.79
N LEU A 505 25.63 10.85 5.62
CA LEU A 505 25.63 10.99 7.09
C LEU A 505 26.88 11.74 7.59
N THR A 506 28.04 11.48 6.99
CA THR A 506 29.29 12.18 7.33
C THR A 506 29.20 13.66 7.00
N LEU A 507 28.69 14.02 5.82
CA LEU A 507 28.51 15.42 5.43
C LEU A 507 27.52 16.14 6.34
N LEU A 508 26.38 15.51 6.66
CA LEU A 508 25.44 16.08 7.63
C LEU A 508 26.09 16.30 9.01
N ALA A 509 26.89 15.34 9.48
CA ALA A 509 27.62 15.47 10.74
C ALA A 509 28.64 16.63 10.70
N LEU A 510 29.43 16.73 9.62
CA LEU A 510 30.40 17.81 9.40
C LEU A 510 29.74 19.19 9.33
N MET A 511 28.58 19.29 8.68
CA MET A 511 27.78 20.51 8.60
C MET A 511 27.00 20.82 9.89
N LYS A 512 27.20 20.04 10.96
CA LYS A 512 26.54 20.16 12.27
C LYS A 512 25.02 20.13 12.17
N PHE A 513 24.48 19.30 11.28
CA PHE A 513 23.05 19.00 11.24
C PHE A 513 22.66 18.19 12.50
N PRO A 514 21.51 18.47 13.14
CA PRO A 514 21.16 17.87 14.42
C PRO A 514 20.66 16.41 14.28
N LEU A 515 21.48 15.51 13.74
CA LEU A 515 21.16 14.07 13.58
C LEU A 515 20.78 13.41 14.91
N ARG A 516 21.46 13.78 16.01
CA ARG A 516 21.22 13.18 17.33
C ARG A 516 19.83 13.49 17.88
N SER A 517 19.24 14.64 17.57
CA SER A 517 17.87 14.94 18.03
C SER A 517 16.82 14.17 17.23
N ILE A 518 17.12 13.77 16.00
CA ILE A 518 16.24 12.95 15.16
C ILE A 518 16.27 11.47 15.57
N ILE A 519 17.44 10.97 16.01
CA ILE A 519 17.61 9.54 16.36
C ILE A 519 17.20 9.23 17.81
N LYS A 520 17.27 10.21 18.72
CA LYS A 520 17.03 10.01 20.17
C LYS A 520 15.61 10.36 20.66
N ALA A 521 14.75 10.88 19.77
CA ALA A 521 13.34 11.15 20.07
C ALA A 521 12.48 9.97 19.61
#